data_AF-A0A9E3X690-F1
#
_entry.id   AF-A0A9E3X690-F1
#
_cell.length_a   1.000
_cell.length_b   1.000
_cell.length_c   1.000
_cell.angle_alpha   90.00
_cell.angle_beta   90.00
_cell.angle_gamma   90.00
#
_symmetry.space_group_name_H-M   'P 1'
#
loop_
_entity.id
_entity.type
_entity.pdbx_description
1 polymer ?
#
loop_
_entity_poly.entity_id
_entity_poly.type
_entity_poly.pdbx_seq_one_letter_code
_entity_poly.pdbx_strand_id
1 'polypeptide(L)'
;PTWDQFMGWCDALTDAGYIPVSIAGDYDSFWSGAFGWLARMYADQFTRHEADLVRCQEGDYCFREGIDDKWQYDPNDPYNDDATDITFNVVRKVIALRDGEQSVDGNAWRTMYTNFKEFADRCAPPGWIGTQDAYPLFLTQKAAIRLDGAWLLSNFEKNIRSLAEGSYSYAAAEEGAPTPTPSADDQAATIFEIGSFNNPSMEGEGVDAPARTIEVNIGFWGVPAKDQAQNDLEVDFLMYATSPEGYGVYLANRLDANNPEGGVNGPTIVKSVQLPEEIAARFANLALIGNTEKDTAGTYRARGVADYQPTVREWVDLAQQYFTDEITLDEFLTNYQASLENNFDGILEHLQLTPQDLEDPSKKPELQ
;
A
#
# COMPACT_ATOMS: atom_id res chain seq x y z
N PRO A 1 15.79 0.37 8.17
CA PRO A 1 16.56 1.64 8.26
C PRO A 1 15.69 2.70 8.93
N THR A 2 16.29 3.74 9.49
CA THR A 2 15.53 4.95 9.85
C THR A 2 15.34 5.83 8.61
N TRP A 3 14.37 6.73 8.66
CA TRP A 3 14.11 7.69 7.58
C TRP A 3 15.33 8.57 7.31
N ASP A 4 15.99 9.08 8.36
CA ASP A 4 17.21 9.88 8.22
C ASP A 4 18.36 9.11 7.55
N GLN A 5 18.53 7.83 7.87
CA GLN A 5 19.52 6.97 7.20
C GLN A 5 19.21 6.84 5.72
N PHE A 6 17.94 6.62 5.38
CA PHE A 6 17.48 6.52 3.99
C PHE A 6 17.67 7.83 3.22
N MET A 7 17.34 8.98 3.83
CA MET A 7 17.60 10.29 3.22
C MET A 7 19.10 10.54 3.00
N GLY A 8 19.94 10.10 3.93
CA GLY A 8 21.40 10.14 3.74
C GLY A 8 21.90 9.24 2.61
N TRP A 9 21.24 8.11 2.35
CA TRP A 9 21.51 7.30 1.15
C TRP A 9 21.09 8.04 -0.12
N CYS A 10 19.94 8.73 -0.12
CA CYS A 10 19.54 9.55 -1.26
C CYS A 10 20.58 10.62 -1.60
N ASP A 11 21.08 11.34 -0.60
CA ASP A 11 22.11 12.38 -0.82
C ASP A 11 23.37 11.77 -1.46
N ALA A 12 23.85 10.64 -0.93
CA ALA A 12 25.02 9.96 -1.45
C ALA A 12 24.82 9.45 -2.90
N LEU A 13 23.62 9.00 -3.23
CA LEU A 13 23.26 8.57 -4.59
C LEU A 13 23.23 9.75 -5.57
N THR A 14 22.65 10.87 -5.16
CA THR A 14 22.64 12.12 -5.93
C THR A 14 24.06 12.63 -6.18
N ASP A 15 24.91 12.66 -5.15
CA ASP A 15 26.32 13.07 -5.27
C ASP A 15 27.12 12.15 -6.22
N ALA A 16 26.75 10.88 -6.30
CA ALA A 16 27.32 9.91 -7.22
C ALA A 16 26.74 9.98 -8.65
N GLY A 17 25.76 10.87 -8.90
CA GLY A 17 25.15 11.09 -10.20
C GLY A 17 23.98 10.16 -10.55
N TYR A 18 23.40 9.48 -9.56
CA TYR A 18 22.21 8.65 -9.74
C TYR A 18 20.94 9.40 -9.35
N ILE A 19 19.81 8.98 -9.91
CA ILE A 19 18.49 9.29 -9.34
C ILE A 19 18.32 8.41 -8.10
N PRO A 20 18.03 8.94 -6.90
CA PRO A 20 17.92 8.07 -5.74
C PRO A 20 16.80 7.05 -5.86
N VAL A 21 15.58 7.50 -6.16
CA VAL A 21 14.38 6.65 -6.17
C VAL A 21 13.61 6.80 -7.47
N SER A 22 13.32 5.68 -8.13
CA SER A 22 12.39 5.61 -9.25
C SER A 22 10.95 5.66 -8.71
N ILE A 23 10.32 6.83 -8.73
CA ILE A 23 8.92 7.01 -8.33
C ILE A 23 8.14 7.83 -9.35
N ALA A 24 6.91 7.40 -9.64
CA ALA A 24 5.94 8.07 -10.50
C ALA A 24 5.09 9.06 -9.68
N GLY A 25 4.45 10.02 -10.34
CA GLY A 25 3.70 11.10 -9.67
C GLY A 25 2.42 11.51 -10.39
N ASP A 26 1.82 10.59 -11.16
CA ASP A 26 0.50 10.76 -11.75
C ASP A 26 -0.63 10.38 -10.77
N TYR A 27 -1.87 10.43 -11.25
CA TYR A 27 -3.05 10.10 -10.43
C TYR A 27 -2.96 8.70 -9.84
N ASP A 28 -2.56 7.69 -10.64
CA ASP A 28 -2.51 6.31 -10.20
C ASP A 28 -1.42 6.10 -9.15
N SER A 29 -0.24 6.71 -9.32
CA SER A 29 0.83 6.66 -8.31
C SER A 29 0.40 7.25 -6.97
N PHE A 30 -0.29 8.39 -6.98
CA PHE A 30 -0.80 9.02 -5.76
C PHE A 30 -1.95 8.23 -5.14
N TRP A 31 -2.91 7.76 -5.94
CA TRP A 31 -4.08 7.06 -5.42
C TRP A 31 -3.73 5.65 -4.94
N SER A 32 -3.27 4.79 -5.84
CA SER A 32 -3.20 3.33 -5.60
C SER A 32 -1.81 2.73 -5.80
N GLY A 33 -0.86 3.51 -6.29
CA GLY A 33 0.53 3.12 -6.54
C GLY A 33 1.50 3.60 -5.47
N ALA A 34 2.75 3.80 -5.87
CA ALA A 34 3.89 3.98 -4.96
C ALA A 34 3.67 5.10 -3.93
N PHE A 35 3.22 6.29 -4.35
CA PHE A 35 3.01 7.39 -3.40
C PHE A 35 1.79 7.15 -2.50
N GLY A 36 0.70 6.60 -3.03
CA GLY A 36 -0.47 6.19 -2.24
C GLY A 36 -0.15 5.09 -1.23
N TRP A 37 0.81 4.21 -1.53
CA TRP A 37 1.33 3.24 -0.57
C TRP A 37 2.10 3.93 0.55
N LEU A 38 3.00 4.87 0.22
CA LEU A 38 3.72 5.65 1.23
C LEU A 38 2.73 6.37 2.16
N ALA A 39 1.74 7.07 1.60
CA ALA A 39 0.74 7.78 2.40
C ALA A 39 0.04 6.85 3.41
N ARG A 40 -0.35 5.63 3.00
CA ARG A 40 -0.97 4.64 3.91
C ARG A 40 -0.01 4.11 4.96
N MET A 41 1.20 3.70 4.56
CA MET A 41 2.19 3.11 5.44
C MET A 41 2.65 4.08 6.52
N TYR A 42 2.81 5.37 6.19
CA TYR A 42 3.22 6.38 7.16
C TYR A 42 2.03 6.93 7.94
N ALA A 43 0.82 7.06 7.38
CA ALA A 43 -0.36 7.38 8.19
C ALA A 43 -0.55 6.35 9.31
N ASP A 44 -0.36 5.06 9.02
CA ASP A 44 -0.35 4.00 10.05
C ASP A 44 0.68 4.25 11.16
N GLN A 45 1.87 4.73 10.78
CA GLN A 45 2.96 5.01 11.70
C GLN A 45 2.61 6.11 12.72
N PHE A 46 1.79 7.07 12.32
CA PHE A 46 1.41 8.22 13.13
C PHE A 46 0.08 8.04 13.88
N THR A 47 -0.72 7.01 13.56
CA THR A 47 -2.12 6.92 14.02
C THR A 47 -2.46 5.66 14.80
N ARG A 48 -1.53 4.74 15.03
CA ARG A 48 -1.81 3.46 15.70
C ARG A 48 -2.35 3.61 17.13
N HIS A 49 -1.91 4.61 17.88
CA HIS A 49 -2.37 4.95 19.23
C HIS A 49 -3.85 5.31 19.29
N GLU A 50 -4.44 5.72 18.16
CA GLU A 50 -5.87 6.00 18.07
C GLU A 50 -6.72 4.72 18.16
N ALA A 51 -6.10 3.54 18.24
CA ALA A 51 -6.81 2.28 18.36
C ALA A 51 -7.77 2.26 19.57
N ASP A 52 -7.38 2.81 20.72
CA ASP A 52 -8.27 2.88 21.90
C ASP A 52 -9.51 3.75 21.68
N LEU A 53 -9.39 4.78 20.83
CA LEU A 53 -10.50 5.67 20.49
C LEU A 53 -11.57 4.95 19.64
N VAL A 54 -11.13 4.10 18.72
CA VAL A 54 -11.99 3.56 17.66
C VAL A 54 -12.22 2.05 17.69
N ARG A 55 -11.56 1.32 18.58
CA ARG A 55 -11.85 -0.11 18.82
C ARG A 55 -13.24 -0.33 19.39
N CYS A 56 -13.78 -1.54 19.20
CA CYS A 56 -15.02 -1.94 19.85
C CYS A 56 -14.83 -1.92 21.38
N GLN A 57 -15.74 -1.26 22.08
CA GLN A 57 -15.79 -1.18 23.54
C GLN A 57 -16.92 -2.04 24.09
N GLU A 58 -16.90 -2.35 25.40
CA GLU A 58 -17.99 -3.10 26.03
C GLU A 58 -19.34 -2.38 25.78
N GLY A 59 -20.30 -3.12 25.22
CA GLY A 59 -21.60 -2.60 24.80
C GLY A 59 -21.72 -2.27 23.32
N ASP A 60 -20.63 -2.20 22.56
CA ASP A 60 -20.69 -2.03 21.11
C ASP A 60 -21.24 -3.28 20.41
N TYR A 61 -21.91 -3.11 19.27
CA TYR A 61 -22.47 -4.23 18.51
C TYR A 61 -21.43 -5.24 18.00
N CYS A 62 -20.18 -4.79 17.89
CA CYS A 62 -19.05 -5.55 17.35
C CYS A 62 -18.11 -6.10 18.43
N PHE A 63 -18.39 -5.83 19.72
CA PHE A 63 -17.52 -6.24 20.82
C PHE A 63 -17.46 -7.75 20.99
N ARG A 64 -16.25 -8.29 21.13
CA ARG A 64 -15.95 -9.71 21.32
C ARG A 64 -15.36 -9.94 22.70
N GLU A 65 -16.19 -10.45 23.61
CA GLU A 65 -15.74 -10.87 24.95
C GLU A 65 -14.65 -11.94 24.86
N GLY A 66 -13.61 -11.78 25.67
CA GLY A 66 -12.43 -12.63 25.72
C GLY A 66 -11.35 -12.27 24.70
N ILE A 67 -11.63 -11.34 23.78
CA ILE A 67 -10.70 -10.78 22.78
C ILE A 67 -10.50 -9.29 23.06
N ASP A 68 -11.53 -8.47 22.85
CA ASP A 68 -11.42 -7.00 22.90
C ASP A 68 -11.22 -6.46 24.33
N ASP A 69 -11.69 -7.18 25.36
CA ASP A 69 -11.49 -6.84 26.78
C ASP A 69 -10.07 -7.11 27.30
N LYS A 70 -9.31 -7.94 26.60
CA LYS A 70 -7.94 -8.31 26.96
C LYS A 70 -6.89 -7.56 26.15
N TRP A 71 -7.31 -6.96 25.05
CA TRP A 71 -6.43 -6.21 24.18
C TRP A 71 -5.80 -5.03 24.94
N GLN A 72 -4.51 -4.81 24.71
CA GLN A 72 -3.77 -3.66 25.20
C GLN A 72 -2.89 -3.16 24.06
N TYR A 73 -2.84 -1.85 23.91
CA TYR A 73 -1.99 -1.23 22.90
C TYR A 73 -0.52 -1.55 23.15
N ASP A 74 0.14 -2.13 22.15
CA ASP A 74 1.59 -2.33 22.11
C ASP A 74 2.16 -1.81 20.77
N PRO A 75 2.81 -0.63 20.75
CA PRO A 75 3.39 -0.08 19.53
C PRO A 75 4.56 -0.89 18.97
N ASN A 76 5.14 -1.82 19.75
CA ASN A 76 6.26 -2.65 19.32
C ASN A 76 5.82 -3.97 18.69
N ASP A 77 4.56 -4.35 18.86
CA ASP A 77 3.99 -5.53 18.22
C ASP A 77 3.33 -5.10 16.89
N PRO A 78 3.93 -5.46 15.73
CA PRO A 78 3.39 -5.07 14.42
C PRO A 78 2.06 -5.74 14.08
N TYR A 79 1.63 -6.73 14.88
CA TYR A 79 0.39 -7.49 14.74
C TYR A 79 -0.65 -7.15 15.81
N ASN A 80 -0.38 -6.17 16.70
CA ASN A 80 -1.26 -5.84 17.83
C ASN A 80 -2.70 -5.52 17.41
N ASP A 81 -2.89 -4.97 16.21
CA ASP A 81 -4.17 -4.65 15.59
C ASP A 81 -4.65 -5.69 14.56
N ASP A 82 -4.18 -6.95 14.63
CA ASP A 82 -4.75 -8.04 13.84
C ASP A 82 -6.18 -8.35 14.29
N ALA A 83 -7.02 -8.76 13.33
CA ALA A 83 -8.43 -9.06 13.59
C ALA A 83 -8.65 -10.22 14.58
N THR A 84 -7.61 -10.98 14.91
CA THR A 84 -7.61 -12.00 15.96
C THR A 84 -7.55 -11.42 17.37
N ASP A 85 -7.02 -10.20 17.51
CA ASP A 85 -6.64 -9.60 18.79
C ASP A 85 -7.46 -8.36 19.10
N ILE A 86 -7.93 -7.63 18.06
CA ILE A 86 -8.78 -6.46 18.21
C ILE A 86 -9.89 -6.42 17.16
N THR A 87 -10.99 -5.77 17.49
CA THR A 87 -12.04 -5.37 16.56
C THR A 87 -12.12 -3.85 16.52
N PHE A 88 -12.15 -3.26 15.32
CA PHE A 88 -12.42 -1.85 15.15
C PHE A 88 -13.90 -1.59 14.85
N ASN A 89 -14.44 -0.50 15.41
CA ASN A 89 -15.81 -0.09 15.20
C ASN A 89 -15.84 1.06 14.17
N VAL A 90 -16.33 0.79 12.97
CA VAL A 90 -16.45 1.81 11.91
C VAL A 90 -17.30 3.01 12.34
N VAL A 91 -18.34 2.81 13.16
CA VAL A 91 -19.17 3.90 13.68
C VAL A 91 -18.34 4.82 14.58
N ARG A 92 -17.47 4.26 15.44
CA ARG A 92 -16.56 5.06 16.27
C ARG A 92 -15.54 5.84 15.46
N LYS A 93 -14.97 5.24 14.40
CA LYS A 93 -14.05 5.95 13.48
C LYS A 93 -14.72 7.18 12.86
N VAL A 94 -15.95 7.01 12.40
CA VAL A 94 -16.69 8.09 11.74
C VAL A 94 -17.17 9.14 12.74
N ILE A 95 -17.55 8.75 13.96
CA ILE A 95 -17.80 9.68 15.08
C ILE A 95 -16.54 10.48 15.39
N ALA A 96 -15.39 9.83 15.56
CA ALA A 96 -14.11 10.49 15.85
C ALA A 96 -13.70 11.46 14.74
N LEU A 97 -13.95 11.11 13.47
CA LEU A 97 -13.74 12.01 12.33
C LEU A 97 -14.68 13.22 12.38
N ARG A 98 -15.98 13.00 12.61
CA ARG A 98 -17.00 14.05 12.71
C ARG A 98 -16.69 15.05 13.82
N ASP A 99 -16.25 14.53 14.96
CA ASP A 99 -16.05 15.31 16.18
C ASP A 99 -14.64 15.93 16.25
N GLY A 100 -13.80 15.68 15.24
CA GLY A 100 -12.45 16.23 15.12
C GLY A 100 -11.41 15.57 16.03
N GLU A 101 -11.73 14.44 16.64
CA GLU A 101 -10.77 13.63 17.43
C GLU A 101 -9.78 12.89 16.51
N GLN A 102 -10.21 12.56 15.30
CA GLN A 102 -9.38 12.10 14.20
C GLN A 102 -9.41 13.15 13.09
N SER A 103 -8.31 13.84 12.84
CA SER A 103 -8.19 14.87 11.79
C SER A 103 -7.09 14.53 10.79
N VAL A 104 -6.96 15.35 9.73
CA VAL A 104 -5.87 15.27 8.75
C VAL A 104 -5.04 16.56 8.65
N ASP A 105 -5.24 17.50 9.58
CA ASP A 105 -4.56 18.80 9.65
C ASP A 105 -3.69 18.97 10.91
N GLY A 106 -3.65 17.94 11.78
CA GLY A 106 -2.87 17.94 13.01
C GLY A 106 -1.35 17.83 12.80
N ASN A 107 -0.61 17.91 13.92
CA ASN A 107 0.86 17.87 13.91
C ASN A 107 1.43 16.59 13.27
N ALA A 108 0.75 15.46 13.45
CA ALA A 108 1.12 14.19 12.81
C ALA A 108 1.16 14.30 11.28
N TRP A 109 0.12 14.85 10.66
CA TRP A 109 0.07 15.06 9.21
C TRP A 109 1.09 16.10 8.77
N ARG A 110 1.27 17.17 9.53
CA ARG A 110 2.31 18.18 9.26
C ARG A 110 3.71 17.55 9.19
N THR A 111 4.09 16.75 10.18
CA THR A 111 5.39 16.07 10.21
C THR A 111 5.51 15.10 9.04
N MET A 112 4.49 14.27 8.81
CA MET A 112 4.48 13.29 7.71
C MET A 112 4.66 13.95 6.34
N TYR A 113 3.87 14.99 6.02
CA TYR A 113 3.95 15.68 4.74
C TYR A 113 5.21 16.54 4.59
N THR A 114 5.77 17.07 5.67
CA THR A 114 7.10 17.71 5.64
C THR A 114 8.16 16.70 5.20
N ASN A 115 8.16 15.50 5.80
CA ASN A 115 9.09 14.43 5.42
C ASN A 115 8.85 13.96 3.97
N PHE A 116 7.60 13.87 3.53
CA PHE A 116 7.31 13.56 2.12
C PHE A 116 7.81 14.62 1.16
N LYS A 117 7.71 15.92 1.50
CA LYS A 117 8.24 17.00 0.65
C LYS A 117 9.76 16.95 0.58
N GLU A 118 10.43 16.72 1.70
CA GLU A 118 11.88 16.50 1.69
C GLU A 118 12.29 15.29 0.83
N PHE A 119 11.54 14.18 0.91
CA PHE A 119 11.74 13.03 0.04
C PHE A 119 11.53 13.38 -1.44
N ALA A 120 10.44 14.06 -1.76
CA ALA A 120 10.12 14.45 -3.14
C ALA A 120 11.21 15.36 -3.73
N ASP A 121 11.69 16.33 -2.96
CA ASP A 121 12.69 17.30 -3.42
C ASP A 121 14.09 16.69 -3.55
N ARG A 122 14.44 15.68 -2.74
CA ARG A 122 15.80 15.12 -2.67
C ARG A 122 15.97 13.78 -3.36
N CYS A 123 14.92 12.95 -3.41
CA CYS A 123 15.01 11.55 -3.83
C CYS A 123 14.26 11.23 -5.13
N ALA A 124 13.20 11.97 -5.46
CA ALA A 124 12.37 11.69 -6.63
C ALA A 124 13.05 12.13 -7.94
N PRO A 125 12.68 11.56 -9.11
CA PRO A 125 13.26 12.00 -10.37
C PRO A 125 12.83 13.44 -10.71
N PRO A 126 13.66 14.21 -11.45
CA PRO A 126 13.26 15.52 -11.94
C PRO A 126 11.95 15.43 -12.75
N GLY A 127 10.96 16.25 -12.40
CA GLY A 127 9.65 16.25 -13.08
C GLY A 127 8.79 15.01 -12.77
N TRP A 128 8.99 14.36 -11.62
CA TRP A 128 8.22 13.17 -11.25
C TRP A 128 6.70 13.39 -11.19
N ILE A 129 6.22 14.59 -10.84
CA ILE A 129 4.80 14.93 -10.88
C ILE A 129 4.29 14.83 -12.33
N GLY A 130 3.26 14.01 -12.55
CA GLY A 130 2.74 13.67 -13.88
C GLY A 130 3.49 12.55 -14.61
N THR A 131 4.60 12.04 -14.06
CA THR A 131 5.27 10.84 -14.60
C THR A 131 4.42 9.61 -14.30
N GLN A 132 4.03 8.86 -15.33
CA GLN A 132 3.17 7.66 -15.21
C GLN A 132 3.96 6.37 -14.99
N ASP A 133 5.13 6.24 -15.62
CA ASP A 133 6.01 5.08 -15.44
C ASP A 133 7.46 5.51 -15.19
N ALA A 134 7.91 5.34 -13.94
CA ALA A 134 9.30 5.59 -13.54
C ALA A 134 10.16 4.31 -13.54
N TYR A 135 9.55 3.12 -13.68
CA TYR A 135 10.27 1.85 -13.55
C TYR A 135 11.44 1.68 -14.53
N PRO A 136 11.35 2.14 -15.80
CA PRO A 136 12.48 2.10 -16.72
C PRO A 136 13.75 2.79 -16.17
N LEU A 137 13.63 3.81 -15.31
CA LEU A 137 14.79 4.44 -14.68
C LEU A 137 15.57 3.44 -13.81
N PHE A 138 14.88 2.58 -13.07
CA PHE A 138 15.51 1.52 -12.29
C PHE A 138 16.06 0.41 -13.19
N LEU A 139 15.28 -0.03 -14.19
CA LEU A 139 15.71 -1.09 -15.13
C LEU A 139 16.96 -0.72 -15.93
N THR A 140 17.16 0.58 -16.20
CA THR A 140 18.34 1.12 -16.90
C THR A 140 19.46 1.56 -15.95
N GLN A 141 19.37 1.24 -14.65
CA GLN A 141 20.34 1.61 -13.61
C GLN A 141 20.57 3.13 -13.46
N LYS A 142 19.64 3.95 -13.95
CA LYS A 142 19.64 5.40 -13.74
C LYS A 142 19.12 5.77 -12.35
N ALA A 143 18.15 5.00 -11.86
CA ALA A 143 17.66 5.07 -10.49
C ALA A 143 18.15 3.89 -9.67
N ALA A 144 18.58 4.14 -8.42
CA ALA A 144 19.18 3.11 -7.58
C ALA A 144 18.18 2.36 -6.70
N ILE A 145 17.07 3.00 -6.32
CA ILE A 145 16.06 2.45 -5.41
C ILE A 145 14.69 2.48 -6.08
N ARG A 146 13.84 1.52 -5.76
CA ARG A 146 12.43 1.49 -6.17
C ARG A 146 11.56 0.96 -5.04
N LEU A 147 10.42 1.62 -4.81
CA LEU A 147 9.33 1.08 -4.01
C LEU A 147 8.46 0.20 -4.92
N ASP A 148 8.32 -1.08 -4.60
CA ASP A 148 7.49 -2.02 -5.33
C ASP A 148 7.04 -3.17 -4.44
N GLY A 149 6.10 -3.99 -4.93
CA GLY A 149 5.71 -5.22 -4.27
C GLY A 149 6.72 -6.36 -4.47
N ALA A 150 6.56 -7.42 -3.69
CA ALA A 150 7.44 -8.59 -3.73
C ALA A 150 7.47 -9.29 -5.12
N TRP A 151 6.45 -9.09 -5.96
CA TRP A 151 6.44 -9.55 -7.36
C TRP A 151 7.63 -9.03 -8.17
N LEU A 152 8.23 -7.89 -7.82
CA LEU A 152 9.43 -7.37 -8.48
C LEU A 152 10.57 -8.40 -8.44
N LEU A 153 10.74 -9.10 -7.32
CA LEU A 153 11.86 -10.03 -7.10
C LEU A 153 11.81 -11.25 -8.03
N SER A 154 10.62 -11.62 -8.52
CA SER A 154 10.44 -12.71 -9.47
C SER A 154 10.35 -12.24 -10.93
N ASN A 155 10.01 -10.96 -11.18
CA ASN A 155 9.78 -10.43 -12.52
C ASN A 155 10.89 -9.54 -13.07
N PHE A 156 11.78 -9.01 -12.22
CA PHE A 156 12.77 -7.99 -12.58
C PHE A 156 13.59 -8.34 -13.82
N GLU A 157 14.16 -9.55 -13.91
CA GLU A 157 14.99 -9.94 -15.05
C GLU A 157 14.20 -9.99 -16.35
N LYS A 158 12.97 -10.48 -16.28
CA LYS A 158 12.04 -10.51 -17.40
C LYS A 158 11.76 -9.08 -17.86
N ASN A 159 11.48 -8.17 -16.92
CA ASN A 159 11.19 -6.78 -17.24
C ASN A 159 12.37 -6.06 -17.91
N ILE A 160 13.62 -6.31 -17.47
CA ILE A 160 14.82 -5.81 -18.16
C ILE A 160 14.90 -6.35 -19.59
N ARG A 161 14.72 -7.66 -19.78
CA ARG A 161 14.78 -8.27 -21.12
C ARG A 161 13.69 -7.69 -22.03
N SER A 162 12.46 -7.59 -21.54
CA SER A 162 11.36 -6.99 -22.27
C SER A 162 11.64 -5.54 -22.65
N LEU A 163 12.29 -4.77 -21.77
CA LEU A 163 12.71 -3.40 -22.07
C LEU A 163 13.73 -3.36 -23.22
N ALA A 164 14.77 -4.19 -23.14
CA ALA A 164 15.82 -4.27 -24.15
C ALA A 164 15.33 -4.79 -25.52
N GLU A 165 14.37 -5.70 -25.51
CA GLU A 165 13.77 -6.31 -26.72
C GLU A 165 12.64 -5.45 -27.32
N GLY A 166 12.17 -4.43 -26.60
CA GLY A 166 11.04 -3.59 -27.02
C GLY A 166 9.68 -4.27 -26.95
N SER A 167 9.52 -5.18 -25.99
CA SER A 167 8.26 -5.82 -25.63
C SER A 167 7.72 -5.38 -24.26
N TYR A 168 8.39 -4.43 -23.59
CA TYR A 168 7.97 -3.90 -22.29
C TYR A 168 6.62 -3.17 -22.38
N SER A 169 5.72 -3.49 -21.46
CA SER A 169 4.41 -2.85 -21.34
C SER A 169 4.49 -1.65 -20.40
N TYR A 170 4.53 -0.45 -20.95
CA TYR A 170 4.50 0.78 -20.16
C TYR A 170 3.13 0.99 -19.52
N ALA A 171 3.10 1.45 -18.27
CA ALA A 171 1.86 1.64 -17.50
C ALA A 171 0.84 2.57 -18.20
N ALA A 172 1.32 3.51 -19.02
CA ALA A 172 0.52 4.47 -19.77
C ALA A 172 0.11 4.03 -21.19
N ALA A 173 0.49 2.83 -21.62
CA ALA A 173 0.18 2.38 -22.97
C ALA A 173 -1.32 2.06 -23.08
N GLU A 174 -2.00 2.67 -24.07
CA GLU A 174 -3.35 2.25 -24.41
C GLU A 174 -3.36 0.78 -24.83
N GLU A 175 -4.41 0.04 -24.46
CA GLU A 175 -4.56 -1.36 -24.85
C GLU A 175 -4.51 -1.49 -26.39
N GLY A 176 -3.54 -2.26 -26.89
CA GLY A 176 -3.32 -2.44 -28.33
C GLY A 176 -2.49 -1.35 -29.02
N ALA A 177 -2.01 -0.34 -28.28
CA ALA A 177 -1.03 0.60 -28.81
C ALA A 177 0.29 -0.13 -29.15
N PRO A 178 0.97 0.26 -30.24
CA PRO A 178 2.29 -0.28 -30.52
C PRO A 178 3.25 0.04 -29.38
N THR A 179 4.00 -0.95 -28.91
CA THR A 179 5.06 -0.75 -27.93
C THR A 179 6.01 0.33 -28.45
N PRO A 180 6.36 1.34 -27.63
CA PRO A 180 7.33 2.35 -28.02
C PRO A 180 8.63 1.70 -28.52
N THR A 181 9.21 2.26 -29.58
CA THR A 181 10.56 1.86 -29.99
C THR A 181 11.51 2.11 -28.83
N PRO A 182 12.24 1.09 -28.33
CA PRO A 182 13.18 1.25 -27.24
C PRO A 182 14.22 2.33 -27.55
N SER A 183 14.54 3.15 -26.55
CA SER A 183 15.70 4.04 -26.64
C SER A 183 17.00 3.23 -26.69
N ALA A 184 18.11 3.90 -27.02
CA ALA A 184 19.42 3.24 -26.98
C ALA A 184 19.78 2.75 -25.57
N ASP A 185 19.33 3.46 -24.53
CA ASP A 185 19.54 3.08 -23.14
C ASP A 185 18.71 1.85 -22.76
N ASP A 186 17.47 1.77 -23.26
CA ASP A 186 16.59 0.61 -23.05
C ASP A 186 17.20 -0.65 -23.67
N GLN A 187 17.68 -0.55 -24.91
CA GLN A 187 18.38 -1.66 -25.61
C GLN A 187 19.68 -2.08 -24.93
N ALA A 188 20.32 -1.16 -24.20
CA ALA A 188 21.54 -1.42 -23.46
C ALA A 188 21.28 -1.95 -22.03
N ALA A 189 20.02 -2.04 -21.58
CA ALA A 189 19.69 -2.53 -20.25
C ALA A 189 20.13 -3.97 -20.07
N THR A 190 20.89 -4.24 -19.01
CA THR A 190 21.39 -5.58 -18.67
C THR A 190 21.00 -5.94 -17.24
N ILE A 191 20.76 -7.22 -16.99
CA ILE A 191 20.47 -7.75 -15.66
C ILE A 191 21.59 -7.38 -14.68
N PHE A 192 21.20 -6.94 -13.48
CA PHE A 192 22.10 -6.60 -12.37
C PHE A 192 21.58 -7.19 -11.05
N GLU A 193 22.43 -7.18 -10.03
CA GLU A 193 22.06 -7.69 -8.70
C GLU A 193 21.17 -6.68 -7.96
N ILE A 194 20.08 -7.17 -7.36
CA ILE A 194 19.16 -6.37 -6.56
C ILE A 194 19.14 -6.85 -5.11
N GLY A 195 19.01 -5.91 -4.18
CA GLY A 195 18.71 -6.17 -2.77
C GLY A 195 17.36 -5.57 -2.39
N SER A 196 16.89 -5.90 -1.19
CA SER A 196 15.67 -5.34 -0.60
C SER A 196 15.93 -4.83 0.81
N PHE A 197 15.19 -3.82 1.21
CA PHE A 197 15.14 -3.35 2.60
C PHE A 197 13.71 -2.91 2.93
N ASN A 198 13.37 -2.96 4.21
CA ASN A 198 12.07 -2.55 4.70
C ASN A 198 11.87 -1.03 4.63
N ASN A 199 10.62 -0.59 4.45
CA ASN A 199 10.27 0.83 4.48
C ASN A 199 10.90 1.52 5.69
N PRO A 200 11.64 2.62 5.49
CA PRO A 200 12.31 3.29 6.58
C PRO A 200 11.31 3.83 7.60
N SER A 201 11.56 3.66 8.90
CA SER A 201 10.70 4.27 9.92
C SER A 201 11.02 5.75 10.06
N MET A 202 10.02 6.63 9.99
CA MET A 202 10.18 8.01 10.46
C MET A 202 10.40 7.99 11.96
N GLU A 203 11.09 9.01 12.48
CA GLU A 203 11.39 9.17 13.90
C GLU A 203 11.08 10.61 14.31
N GLY A 204 10.84 10.86 15.60
CA GLY A 204 10.61 12.19 16.14
C GLY A 204 9.25 12.37 16.80
N GLU A 205 8.91 13.63 17.10
CA GLU A 205 7.67 13.97 17.79
C GLU A 205 6.44 13.62 16.93
N GLY A 206 5.48 12.92 17.54
CA GLY A 206 4.25 12.47 16.88
C GLY A 206 4.37 11.14 16.15
N VAL A 207 5.57 10.58 15.98
CA VAL A 207 5.74 9.19 15.52
C VAL A 207 5.39 8.26 16.67
N ASP A 208 4.46 7.36 16.41
CA ASP A 208 3.85 6.54 17.45
C ASP A 208 4.44 5.11 17.49
N ALA A 209 4.76 4.54 16.32
CA ALA A 209 5.30 3.18 16.25
C ALA A 209 6.24 2.96 15.05
N PRO A 210 6.97 1.82 14.95
CA PRO A 210 7.87 1.55 13.81
C PRO A 210 7.08 1.32 12.51
N ALA A 211 7.55 1.84 11.37
CA ALA A 211 6.85 1.70 10.09
C ALA A 211 6.54 0.23 9.75
N ARG A 212 5.36 -0.01 9.20
CA ARG A 212 4.91 -1.28 8.64
C ARG A 212 4.89 -1.20 7.12
N THR A 213 4.50 -2.28 6.46
CA THR A 213 4.35 -2.30 5.00
C THR A 213 2.95 -2.75 4.60
N ILE A 214 2.68 -2.72 3.29
CA ILE A 214 1.55 -3.42 2.72
C ILE A 214 1.92 -4.90 2.62
N GLU A 215 1.38 -5.71 3.53
CA GLU A 215 1.66 -7.13 3.66
C GLU A 215 0.35 -7.92 3.59
N VAL A 216 -0.11 -8.19 2.37
CA VAL A 216 -1.42 -8.82 2.13
C VAL A 216 -1.24 -10.25 1.65
N ASN A 217 -2.03 -11.16 2.21
CA ASN A 217 -2.23 -12.48 1.61
C ASN A 217 -2.96 -12.32 0.28
N ILE A 218 -2.28 -12.66 -0.80
CA ILE A 218 -2.77 -12.55 -2.17
C ILE A 218 -3.26 -13.91 -2.68
N GLY A 219 -4.26 -13.89 -3.57
CA GLY A 219 -4.93 -15.09 -4.05
C GLY A 219 -6.27 -15.30 -3.36
N PHE A 220 -7.24 -14.42 -3.68
CA PHE A 220 -8.60 -14.51 -3.17
C PHE A 220 -9.37 -15.61 -3.89
N TRP A 221 -9.90 -16.57 -3.12
CA TRP A 221 -10.73 -17.65 -3.64
C TRP A 221 -12.16 -17.48 -3.13
N GLY A 222 -13.14 -17.61 -4.03
CA GLY A 222 -14.56 -17.57 -3.70
C GLY A 222 -15.26 -18.82 -4.22
N VAL A 223 -16.23 -19.30 -3.46
CA VAL A 223 -17.17 -20.36 -3.86
C VAL A 223 -18.51 -19.69 -4.14
N PRO A 224 -18.93 -19.53 -5.40
CA PRO A 224 -20.25 -19.01 -5.73
C PRO A 224 -21.35 -19.82 -5.04
N ALA A 225 -22.37 -19.13 -4.50
CA ALA A 225 -23.50 -19.83 -3.92
C ALA A 225 -24.31 -20.59 -5.00
N LYS A 226 -24.15 -21.92 -5.06
CA LYS A 226 -24.89 -22.82 -5.94
C LYS A 226 -25.56 -23.94 -5.12
N ASP A 227 -26.13 -24.93 -5.81
CA ASP A 227 -26.61 -26.14 -5.14
C ASP A 227 -25.45 -26.95 -4.54
N GLN A 228 -25.78 -27.88 -3.64
CA GLN A 228 -24.78 -28.64 -2.90
C GLN A 228 -23.82 -29.41 -3.82
N ALA A 229 -24.34 -30.02 -4.90
CA ALA A 229 -23.53 -30.83 -5.79
C ALA A 229 -22.48 -29.97 -6.53
N GLN A 230 -22.86 -28.77 -6.93
CA GLN A 230 -21.93 -27.82 -7.54
C GLN A 230 -20.93 -27.25 -6.51
N ASN A 231 -21.39 -26.87 -5.32
CA ASN A 231 -20.49 -26.38 -4.26
C ASN A 231 -19.47 -27.44 -3.84
N ASP A 232 -19.85 -28.72 -3.79
CA ASP A 232 -18.94 -29.83 -3.47
C ASP A 232 -17.82 -29.95 -4.51
N LEU A 233 -18.14 -29.79 -5.81
CA LEU A 233 -17.14 -29.78 -6.90
C LEU A 233 -16.20 -28.57 -6.82
N GLU A 234 -16.73 -27.39 -6.48
CA GLU A 234 -15.94 -26.17 -6.32
C GLU A 234 -14.97 -26.28 -5.14
N VAL A 235 -15.43 -26.82 -4.01
CA VAL A 235 -14.58 -27.08 -2.84
C VAL A 235 -13.53 -28.15 -3.16
N ASP A 236 -13.89 -29.23 -3.84
CA ASP A 236 -12.92 -30.27 -4.27
C ASP A 236 -11.83 -29.68 -5.17
N PHE A 237 -12.21 -28.84 -6.13
CA PHE A 237 -11.25 -28.13 -6.98
C PHE A 237 -10.35 -27.20 -6.17
N LEU A 238 -10.88 -26.43 -5.22
CA LEU A 238 -10.06 -25.56 -4.37
C LEU A 238 -9.08 -26.36 -3.50
N MET A 239 -9.50 -27.52 -2.98
CA MET A 239 -8.63 -28.43 -2.24
C MET A 239 -7.49 -28.97 -3.13
N TYR A 240 -7.78 -29.31 -4.39
CA TYR A 240 -6.75 -29.67 -5.36
C TYR A 240 -5.83 -28.48 -5.70
N ALA A 241 -6.38 -27.32 -6.06
CA ALA A 241 -5.64 -26.15 -6.47
C ALA A 241 -4.70 -25.62 -5.37
N THR A 242 -5.09 -25.79 -4.11
CA THR A 242 -4.30 -25.44 -2.92
C THR A 242 -3.53 -26.63 -2.32
N SER A 243 -3.51 -27.78 -3.00
CA SER A 243 -2.64 -28.91 -2.65
C SER A 243 -1.22 -28.72 -3.21
N PRO A 244 -0.21 -29.46 -2.71
CA PRO A 244 1.13 -29.43 -3.30
C PRO A 244 1.16 -29.79 -4.78
N GLU A 245 0.28 -30.69 -5.23
CA GLU A 245 0.20 -31.10 -6.63
C GLU A 245 -0.37 -29.98 -7.51
N GLY A 246 -1.58 -29.50 -7.18
CA GLY A 246 -2.24 -28.45 -7.97
C GLY A 246 -1.46 -27.13 -7.96
N TYR A 247 -0.95 -26.72 -6.80
CA TYR A 247 -0.12 -25.53 -6.71
C TYR A 247 1.25 -25.72 -7.39
N GLY A 248 1.77 -26.95 -7.43
CA GLY A 248 2.97 -27.29 -8.22
C GLY A 248 2.79 -27.04 -9.71
N VAL A 249 1.62 -27.36 -10.27
CA VAL A 249 1.27 -27.04 -11.67
C VAL A 249 1.23 -25.53 -11.89
N TYR A 250 0.61 -24.78 -10.96
CA TYR A 250 0.60 -23.32 -11.00
C TYR A 250 2.03 -22.75 -11.03
N LEU A 251 2.89 -23.17 -10.11
CA LEU A 251 4.27 -22.69 -10.05
C LEU A 251 5.07 -23.05 -11.31
N ALA A 252 4.91 -24.26 -11.84
CA ALA A 252 5.58 -24.66 -13.07
C ALA A 252 5.24 -23.74 -14.25
N ASN A 253 3.97 -23.33 -14.37
CA ASN A 253 3.55 -22.36 -15.38
C ASN A 253 4.05 -20.94 -15.09
N ARG A 254 3.93 -20.47 -13.84
CA ARG A 254 4.33 -19.09 -13.48
C ARG A 254 5.84 -18.89 -13.55
N LEU A 255 6.64 -19.92 -13.33
CA LEU A 255 8.11 -19.81 -13.35
C LEU A 255 8.71 -20.25 -14.70
N ASP A 256 7.88 -20.56 -15.70
CA ASP A 256 8.37 -20.80 -17.06
C ASP A 256 8.92 -19.51 -17.66
N ALA A 257 10.19 -19.54 -18.08
CA ALA A 257 10.86 -18.40 -18.70
C ALA A 257 10.21 -17.93 -20.01
N ASN A 258 9.40 -18.78 -20.65
CA ASN A 258 8.66 -18.44 -21.87
C ASN A 258 7.24 -17.95 -21.58
N ASN A 259 6.79 -17.94 -20.32
CA ASN A 259 5.48 -17.40 -19.96
C ASN A 259 5.57 -15.86 -19.86
N PRO A 260 4.99 -15.10 -20.81
CA PRO A 260 5.04 -13.63 -20.77
C PRO A 260 4.37 -13.07 -19.52
N GLU A 261 3.33 -13.76 -19.03
CA GLU A 261 2.61 -13.40 -17.81
C GLU A 261 3.19 -14.08 -16.55
N GLY A 262 4.33 -14.78 -16.67
CA GLY A 262 4.99 -15.47 -15.56
C GLY A 262 5.43 -14.54 -14.42
N GLY A 263 5.88 -15.12 -13.31
CA GLY A 263 6.27 -14.45 -12.07
C GLY A 263 5.38 -14.88 -10.90
N VAL A 264 5.94 -14.84 -9.69
CA VAL A 264 5.20 -15.08 -8.44
C VAL A 264 5.20 -13.81 -7.60
N ASN A 265 4.09 -13.54 -6.93
CA ASN A 265 3.90 -12.27 -6.24
C ASN A 265 4.50 -12.22 -4.83
N GLY A 266 5.02 -13.35 -4.33
CA GLY A 266 5.60 -13.47 -3.01
C GLY A 266 5.95 -14.92 -2.66
N PRO A 267 6.42 -15.17 -1.42
CA PRO A 267 6.58 -16.53 -0.90
C PRO A 267 5.23 -17.26 -0.86
N THR A 268 5.26 -18.58 -1.04
CA THR A 268 4.04 -19.40 -0.99
C THR A 268 3.58 -19.67 0.46
N ILE A 269 2.28 -19.60 0.69
CA ILE A 269 1.64 -20.02 1.95
C ILE A 269 1.12 -21.46 1.89
N VAL A 270 1.14 -22.09 0.70
CA VAL A 270 0.70 -23.48 0.54
C VAL A 270 1.71 -24.42 1.17
N LYS A 271 1.26 -25.14 2.19
CA LYS A 271 2.10 -26.06 2.96
C LYS A 271 2.73 -27.11 2.06
N SER A 272 4.00 -27.45 2.32
CA SER A 272 4.78 -28.47 1.60
C SER A 272 5.09 -28.14 0.13
N VAL A 273 4.84 -26.91 -0.32
CA VAL A 273 5.35 -26.38 -1.59
C VAL A 273 6.60 -25.56 -1.32
N GLN A 274 7.60 -25.69 -2.19
CA GLN A 274 8.83 -24.90 -2.14
C GLN A 274 9.03 -24.16 -3.45
N LEU A 275 9.46 -22.90 -3.37
CA LEU A 275 9.96 -22.16 -4.52
C LEU A 275 11.37 -22.66 -4.89
N PRO A 276 11.79 -22.53 -6.16
CA PRO A 276 13.19 -22.76 -6.53
C PRO A 276 14.14 -21.94 -5.65
N GLU A 277 15.30 -22.52 -5.32
CA GLU A 277 16.26 -21.96 -4.36
C GLU A 277 16.62 -20.50 -4.65
N GLU A 278 16.85 -20.16 -5.92
CA GLU A 278 17.18 -18.81 -6.34
C GLU A 278 16.06 -17.79 -6.04
N ILE A 279 14.80 -18.14 -6.32
CA ILE A 279 13.65 -17.28 -6.05
C ILE A 279 13.38 -17.20 -4.54
N ALA A 280 13.50 -18.34 -3.84
CA ALA A 280 13.37 -18.40 -2.39
C ALA A 280 14.42 -17.51 -1.69
N ALA A 281 15.67 -17.51 -2.17
CA ALA A 281 16.75 -16.70 -1.62
C ALA A 281 16.48 -15.19 -1.76
N ARG A 282 15.85 -14.76 -2.87
CA ARG A 282 15.44 -13.35 -3.04
C ARG A 282 14.40 -12.94 -2.01
N PHE A 283 13.39 -13.79 -1.78
CA PHE A 283 12.35 -13.52 -0.78
C PHE A 283 12.85 -13.62 0.66
N ALA A 284 13.88 -14.42 0.93
CA ALA A 284 14.46 -14.57 2.27
C ALA A 284 15.03 -13.25 2.84
N ASN A 285 15.32 -12.27 1.97
CA ASN A 285 15.77 -10.94 2.37
C ASN A 285 14.62 -9.97 2.70
N LEU A 286 13.35 -10.38 2.52
CA LEU A 286 12.19 -9.61 2.96
C LEU A 286 11.87 -9.96 4.41
N ALA A 287 11.88 -8.96 5.28
CA ALA A 287 11.41 -9.11 6.64
C ALA A 287 9.94 -8.67 6.71
N LEU A 288 9.07 -9.57 7.16
CA LEU A 288 7.66 -9.29 7.43
C LEU A 288 7.57 -8.41 8.68
N ILE A 289 7.01 -7.21 8.51
CA ILE A 289 6.95 -6.16 9.54
C ILE A 289 5.53 -5.71 9.82
N GLY A 290 4.54 -6.52 9.45
CA GLY A 290 3.14 -6.24 9.65
C GLY A 290 2.50 -5.47 8.50
N ASN A 291 1.18 -5.49 8.50
CA ASN A 291 0.33 -5.06 7.39
C ASN A 291 -0.45 -3.78 7.71
N THR A 292 -0.48 -2.83 6.78
CA THR A 292 -1.30 -1.61 6.86
C THR A 292 -2.60 -1.66 6.04
N GLU A 293 -2.82 -2.70 5.23
CA GLU A 293 -4.04 -2.90 4.40
C GLU A 293 -5.15 -3.70 5.10
N LYS A 294 -4.97 -4.00 6.39
CA LYS A 294 -6.06 -4.49 7.24
C LYS A 294 -6.86 -3.30 7.78
N ASP A 295 -7.95 -3.59 8.49
CA ASP A 295 -8.64 -2.51 9.21
C ASP A 295 -7.73 -2.00 10.34
N THR A 296 -7.37 -0.72 10.32
CA THR A 296 -6.49 -0.08 11.31
C THR A 296 -7.19 1.11 11.97
N ALA A 297 -6.55 1.75 12.95
CA ALA A 297 -7.12 2.91 13.62
C ALA A 297 -7.28 4.14 12.70
N GLY A 298 -6.32 4.42 11.81
CA GLY A 298 -6.26 5.69 11.08
C GLY A 298 -5.87 5.65 9.61
N THR A 299 -5.47 4.51 9.03
CA THR A 299 -5.06 4.45 7.60
C THR A 299 -6.21 4.77 6.64
N TYR A 300 -7.45 4.59 7.09
CA TYR A 300 -8.65 4.87 6.29
C TYR A 300 -8.74 6.32 5.80
N ARG A 301 -8.02 7.27 6.42
CA ARG A 301 -7.98 8.69 6.04
C ARG A 301 -6.61 9.17 5.54
N ALA A 302 -5.76 8.25 5.09
CA ALA A 302 -4.40 8.57 4.65
C ALA A 302 -4.35 9.38 3.34
N ARG A 303 -5.34 9.18 2.45
CA ARG A 303 -5.35 9.67 1.06
C ARG A 303 -6.78 9.83 0.52
N GLY A 304 -7.58 10.62 1.23
CA GLY A 304 -9.04 10.56 1.20
C GLY A 304 -9.58 9.52 2.20
N VAL A 305 -10.89 9.44 2.34
CA VAL A 305 -11.56 8.55 3.31
C VAL A 305 -12.06 7.28 2.63
N ALA A 306 -11.55 6.12 3.05
CA ALA A 306 -12.00 4.77 2.67
C ALA A 306 -12.17 4.56 1.16
N ASP A 307 -11.27 5.13 0.35
CA ASP A 307 -11.33 5.11 -1.13
C ASP A 307 -12.60 5.76 -1.74
N TYR A 308 -13.32 6.59 -0.97
CA TYR A 308 -14.41 7.41 -1.48
C TYR A 308 -13.87 8.45 -2.48
N GLN A 309 -14.19 8.20 -3.76
CA GLN A 309 -13.51 8.82 -4.90
C GLN A 309 -13.47 10.36 -4.89
N PRO A 310 -14.51 11.10 -4.45
CA PRO A 310 -14.43 12.55 -4.35
C PRO A 310 -13.28 13.03 -3.43
N THR A 311 -13.18 12.50 -2.21
CA THR A 311 -12.09 12.88 -1.28
C THR A 311 -10.72 12.40 -1.74
N VAL A 312 -10.64 11.24 -2.42
CA VAL A 312 -9.39 10.76 -3.03
C VAL A 312 -8.93 11.74 -4.10
N ARG A 313 -9.81 12.15 -5.02
CA ARG A 313 -9.45 13.06 -6.13
C ARG A 313 -9.03 14.42 -5.63
N GLU A 314 -9.77 14.98 -4.67
CA GLU A 314 -9.40 16.25 -4.04
C GLU A 314 -8.05 16.14 -3.32
N TRP A 315 -7.80 15.04 -2.60
CA TRP A 315 -6.51 14.80 -1.98
C TRP A 315 -5.36 14.70 -3.00
N VAL A 316 -5.54 13.97 -4.11
CA VAL A 316 -4.51 13.86 -5.16
C VAL A 316 -4.17 15.24 -5.73
N ASP A 317 -5.18 16.03 -6.08
CA ASP A 317 -5.01 17.38 -6.62
C ASP A 317 -4.27 18.30 -5.64
N LEU A 318 -4.73 18.34 -4.38
CA LEU A 318 -4.09 19.12 -3.32
C LEU A 318 -2.65 18.67 -3.05
N ALA A 319 -2.41 17.36 -3.02
CA ALA A 319 -1.07 16.82 -2.77
C ALA A 319 -0.13 17.19 -3.92
N GLN A 320 -0.56 17.07 -5.18
CA GLN A 320 0.22 17.48 -6.33
C GLN A 320 0.55 18.98 -6.29
N GLN A 321 -0.42 19.85 -5.99
CA GLN A 321 -0.20 21.29 -5.80
C GLN A 321 0.80 21.60 -4.68
N TYR A 322 0.75 20.85 -3.58
CA TYR A 322 1.72 21.00 -2.49
C TYR A 322 3.14 20.58 -2.94
N PHE A 323 3.26 19.44 -3.62
CA PHE A 323 4.57 18.97 -4.10
C PHE A 323 5.16 19.85 -5.20
N THR A 324 4.34 20.57 -5.97
CA THR A 324 4.78 21.57 -6.97
C THR A 324 4.94 22.99 -6.42
N ASP A 325 4.82 23.18 -5.10
CA ASP A 325 4.94 24.47 -4.41
C ASP A 325 3.89 25.51 -4.84
N GLU A 326 2.76 25.06 -5.40
CA GLU A 326 1.61 25.93 -5.76
C GLU A 326 0.82 26.37 -4.53
N ILE A 327 0.77 25.51 -3.50
CA ILE A 327 0.17 25.81 -2.19
C ILE A 327 1.16 25.47 -1.08
N THR A 328 1.03 26.17 0.04
CA THR A 328 1.80 25.89 1.26
C THR A 328 1.30 24.62 1.96
N LEU A 329 2.11 24.08 2.88
CA LEU A 329 1.69 22.96 3.73
C LEU A 329 0.44 23.31 4.55
N ASP A 330 0.33 24.54 5.05
CA ASP A 330 -0.84 24.98 5.83
C ASP A 330 -2.11 25.00 4.96
N GLU A 331 -2.02 25.51 3.73
CA GLU A 331 -3.11 25.50 2.77
C GLU A 331 -3.49 24.06 2.37
N PHE A 332 -2.51 23.19 2.12
CA PHE A 332 -2.73 21.78 1.82
C PHE A 332 -3.52 21.09 2.94
N LEU A 333 -3.05 21.16 4.18
CA LEU A 333 -3.68 20.49 5.32
C LEU A 333 -5.07 21.05 5.62
N THR A 334 -5.24 22.38 5.57
CA THR A 334 -6.53 23.04 5.77
C THR A 334 -7.53 22.61 4.69
N ASN A 335 -7.12 22.61 3.43
CA ASN A 335 -8.00 22.22 2.33
C ASN A 335 -8.28 20.71 2.33
N TYR A 336 -7.33 19.89 2.78
CA TYR A 336 -7.56 18.44 2.90
C TYR A 336 -8.57 18.14 4.00
N GLN A 337 -8.46 18.78 5.17
CA GLN A 337 -9.47 18.66 6.23
C GLN A 337 -10.85 19.15 5.75
N ALA A 338 -10.90 20.31 5.09
CA ALA A 338 -12.14 20.84 4.51
C ALA A 338 -12.74 19.89 3.45
N SER A 339 -11.92 19.19 2.67
CA SER A 339 -12.39 18.16 1.72
C SER A 339 -13.19 17.08 2.43
N LEU A 340 -12.69 16.58 3.57
CA LEU A 340 -13.37 15.53 4.35
C LEU A 340 -14.68 16.04 4.94
N GLU A 341 -14.69 17.26 5.49
CA GLU A 341 -15.87 17.88 6.08
C GLU A 341 -16.96 18.17 5.04
N ASN A 342 -16.58 18.74 3.89
CA ASN A 342 -17.51 19.06 2.81
C ASN A 342 -18.14 17.82 2.18
N ASN A 343 -17.42 16.69 2.22
CA ASN A 343 -17.86 15.42 1.66
C ASN A 343 -18.42 14.45 2.71
N PHE A 344 -18.63 14.88 3.97
CA PHE A 344 -18.98 14.00 5.07
C PHE A 344 -20.24 13.16 4.81
N ASP A 345 -21.32 13.75 4.28
CA ASP A 345 -22.54 13.00 3.95
C ASP A 345 -22.29 11.91 2.89
N GLY A 346 -21.45 12.20 1.90
CA GLY A 346 -21.06 11.22 0.87
C GLY A 346 -20.14 10.13 1.41
N ILE A 347 -19.29 10.44 2.39
CA ILE A 347 -18.52 9.45 3.15
C ILE A 347 -19.47 8.50 3.89
N LEU A 348 -20.52 9.01 4.54
CA LEU A 348 -21.50 8.16 5.22
C LEU A 348 -22.20 7.21 4.24
N GLU A 349 -22.68 7.73 3.11
CA GLU A 349 -23.32 6.92 2.07
C GLU A 349 -22.37 5.82 1.54
N HIS A 350 -21.12 6.18 1.25
CA HIS A 350 -20.10 5.23 0.77
C HIS A 350 -19.81 4.12 1.78
N LEU A 351 -19.81 4.46 3.07
CA LEU A 351 -19.62 3.50 4.17
C LEU A 351 -20.90 2.76 4.57
N GLN A 352 -22.03 2.99 3.86
CA GLN A 352 -23.34 2.44 4.19
C GLN A 352 -23.80 2.79 5.62
N LEU A 353 -23.55 4.04 6.01
CA LEU A 353 -23.95 4.62 7.29
C LEU A 353 -24.95 5.75 7.08
N THR A 354 -25.74 6.00 8.11
CA THR A 354 -26.62 7.17 8.21
C THR A 354 -26.18 8.05 9.38
N PRO A 355 -26.59 9.34 9.40
CA PRO A 355 -26.36 10.18 10.57
C PRO A 355 -26.91 9.57 11.87
N GLN A 356 -27.99 8.79 11.80
CA GLN A 356 -28.59 8.15 12.98
C GLN A 356 -27.74 7.00 13.54
N ASP A 357 -26.95 6.32 12.71
CA ASP A 357 -26.01 5.28 13.16
C ASP A 357 -24.91 5.89 14.04
N LEU A 358 -24.52 7.14 13.76
CA LEU A 358 -23.48 7.85 14.52
C LEU A 358 -23.91 8.32 15.91
N GLU A 359 -25.19 8.17 16.27
CA GLU A 359 -25.69 8.55 17.60
C GLU A 359 -25.48 7.44 18.64
N ASP A 360 -25.25 6.19 18.19
CA ASP A 360 -25.22 5.05 19.08
C ASP A 360 -24.35 3.90 18.53
N PRO A 361 -23.04 3.84 18.88
CA PRO A 361 -22.14 2.78 18.44
C PRO A 361 -22.48 1.39 19.01
N SER A 362 -23.47 1.29 19.93
CA SER A 362 -24.00 0.00 20.39
C SER A 362 -24.94 -0.66 19.38
N LYS A 363 -25.45 0.11 18.41
CA LYS A 363 -26.34 -0.40 17.37
C LYS A 363 -25.56 -0.76 16.13
N LYS A 364 -25.82 -1.97 15.63
CA LYS A 364 -25.32 -2.38 14.33
C LYS A 364 -25.99 -1.52 13.26
N PRO A 365 -25.22 -0.89 12.34
CA PRO A 365 -25.80 -0.14 11.23
C PRO A 365 -26.74 -1.01 10.40
N GLU A 366 -27.85 -0.43 9.93
CA GLU A 366 -28.73 -1.09 8.97
C GLU A 366 -28.04 -1.09 7.60
N LEU A 367 -27.61 -2.27 7.13
CA LEU A 367 -27.04 -2.42 5.78
C LEU A 367 -28.07 -1.93 4.75
N GLN A 368 -27.71 -0.91 3.96
CA GLN A 368 -28.55 -0.39 2.87
C GLN A 368 -28.45 -1.24 1.60
#